data_AF-A0A0F6IKA7-F1
#
_entry.id   AF-A0A0F6IKA7-F1
#
_cell.length_a   1.000
_cell.length_b   1.000
_cell.length_c   1.000
_cell.angle_alpha   90.00
_cell.angle_beta   90.00
_cell.angle_gamma   90.00
#
_symmetry.space_group_name_H-M   'P 1'
#
loop_
_entity.id
_entity.type
_entity.pdbx_description
1 polymer ?
#
loop_
_entity_poly.entity_id
_entity_poly.type
_entity_poly.pdbx_seq_one_letter_code
_entity_poly.pdbx_strand_id
1 'polypeptide(L)'
;MATLKDPENFIYDINANYHFFVLYLVFWMVLSIRAVTRKMLVCRGDFKVRLFFVLIGAVLSLHSTVIFTYFLPLLGIFKPSLSSIGLLVSCILWGIGILHFDAFEIKSDIIKGEYVPWINRVASIGFLRLLAKMDPMRFIQKNLKAKTAITKQILIQDYNLASNAGELSLEKRARILSKKFGRYFK
;
A
#
# COMPACT_ATOMS: atom_id res chain seq x y z
N MET A 1 -34.07 -10.84 -19.21
CA MET A 1 -32.78 -11.53 -19.10
C MET A 1 -31.86 -10.94 -20.17
N ALA A 2 -30.60 -10.62 -19.87
CA ALA A 2 -29.67 -10.17 -20.91
C ALA A 2 -29.42 -11.34 -21.88
N THR A 3 -29.54 -11.10 -23.19
CA THR A 3 -29.41 -12.13 -24.22
C THR A 3 -28.00 -12.03 -24.82
N LEU A 4 -27.27 -13.15 -24.80
CA LEU A 4 -25.96 -13.26 -25.44
C LEU A 4 -26.18 -13.49 -26.94
N LYS A 5 -25.60 -12.62 -27.75
CA LYS A 5 -25.63 -12.71 -29.21
C LYS A 5 -24.51 -13.62 -29.74
N ASP A 6 -23.34 -13.53 -29.12
CA ASP A 6 -22.19 -14.39 -29.42
C ASP A 6 -21.48 -14.78 -28.11
N PRO A 7 -21.56 -16.05 -27.69
CA PRO A 7 -20.91 -16.55 -26.48
C PRO A 7 -19.37 -16.55 -26.56
N GLU A 8 -18.77 -16.77 -27.73
CA GLU A 8 -17.32 -16.90 -27.86
C GLU A 8 -16.63 -15.54 -27.69
N ASN A 9 -17.25 -14.49 -28.20
CA ASN A 9 -16.75 -13.12 -28.10
C ASN A 9 -17.40 -12.30 -26.98
N PHE A 10 -18.25 -12.93 -26.15
CA PHE A 10 -19.03 -12.28 -25.08
C PHE A 10 -19.79 -11.03 -25.56
N ILE A 11 -20.42 -11.13 -26.72
CA ILE A 11 -21.21 -10.05 -27.31
C ILE A 11 -22.62 -10.13 -26.75
N TYR A 12 -23.02 -9.11 -26.00
CA TYR A 12 -24.37 -8.98 -25.46
C TYR A 12 -25.25 -8.19 -26.42
N ASP A 13 -26.52 -8.55 -26.46
CA ASP A 13 -27.54 -7.72 -27.06
C ASP A 13 -27.79 -6.51 -26.15
N ILE A 14 -27.61 -5.31 -26.70
CA ILE A 14 -27.74 -4.04 -25.96
C ILE A 14 -29.22 -3.70 -25.86
N ASN A 15 -29.91 -4.45 -25.01
CA ASN A 15 -31.32 -4.28 -24.71
C ASN A 15 -31.51 -3.59 -23.34
N ALA A 16 -32.75 -3.22 -23.02
CA ALA A 16 -33.06 -2.55 -21.75
C ALA A 16 -32.58 -3.37 -20.52
N ASN A 17 -32.67 -4.70 -20.56
CA ASN A 17 -32.23 -5.57 -19.47
C ASN A 17 -30.71 -5.46 -19.22
N TYR A 18 -29.93 -5.34 -20.30
CA TYR A 18 -28.48 -5.15 -20.21
C TYR A 18 -28.13 -3.82 -19.53
N HIS A 19 -28.82 -2.72 -19.87
CA HIS A 19 -28.63 -1.43 -19.20
C HIS A 19 -28.98 -1.49 -17.71
N PHE A 20 -30.11 -2.11 -17.35
CA PHE A 20 -30.49 -2.28 -15.94
C PHE A 20 -29.47 -3.13 -15.17
N PHE A 21 -28.94 -4.18 -15.79
CA PHE A 21 -27.93 -5.03 -15.17
C PHE A 21 -26.62 -4.28 -14.91
N VAL A 22 -26.11 -3.54 -15.91
CA VAL A 22 -24.89 -2.73 -15.73
C VAL A 22 -25.11 -1.65 -14.66
N LEU A 23 -26.25 -0.95 -14.70
CA LEU A 23 -26.59 0.07 -13.71
C LEU A 23 -26.64 -0.50 -12.29
N TYR A 24 -27.25 -1.68 -12.12
CA TYR A 24 -27.30 -2.39 -10.84
C TYR A 24 -25.89 -2.69 -10.30
N LEU A 25 -25.00 -3.25 -11.13
CA LEU A 25 -23.62 -3.57 -10.72
C LEU A 25 -22.82 -2.31 -10.36
N VAL A 26 -22.90 -1.27 -11.19
CA VAL A 26 -22.21 0.00 -10.95
C VAL A 26 -22.72 0.65 -9.68
N PHE A 27 -24.04 0.64 -9.43
CA PHE A 27 -24.65 1.19 -8.22
C PHE A 27 -24.07 0.55 -6.95
N TRP A 28 -24.03 -0.78 -6.88
CA TRP A 28 -23.47 -1.48 -5.72
C TRP A 28 -21.97 -1.25 -5.55
N MET A 29 -21.23 -1.18 -6.65
CA MET A 29 -19.79 -0.87 -6.60
C MET A 29 -19.54 0.54 -6.07
N VAL A 30 -20.33 1.53 -6.50
CA VAL A 30 -20.26 2.92 -6.01
C VAL A 30 -20.60 3.00 -4.51
N LEU A 31 -21.63 2.28 -4.05
CA LEU A 31 -21.94 2.20 -2.62
C LEU A 31 -20.78 1.61 -1.80
N SER A 32 -20.12 0.58 -2.34
CA SER A 32 -18.96 -0.06 -1.69
C SER A 32 -17.77 0.90 -1.60
N ILE A 33 -17.46 1.61 -2.70
CA ILE A 33 -16.44 2.67 -2.74
C ILE A 33 -16.75 3.77 -1.73
N ARG A 34 -18.02 4.20 -1.62
CA ARG A 34 -18.47 5.19 -0.63
C ARG A 34 -18.27 4.70 0.81
N ALA A 35 -18.59 3.43 1.09
CA ALA A 35 -18.40 2.85 2.41
C ALA A 35 -16.91 2.80 2.81
N VAL A 36 -16.04 2.34 1.90
CA VAL A 36 -14.58 2.33 2.11
C VAL A 36 -14.03 3.74 2.32
N THR A 37 -14.49 4.69 1.51
CA THR A 37 -14.08 6.11 1.62
C THR A 37 -14.43 6.68 2.98
N ARG A 38 -15.67 6.49 3.45
CA ARG A 38 -16.10 6.96 4.78
C ARG A 38 -15.24 6.35 5.88
N LYS A 39 -14.95 5.06 5.82
CA LYS A 39 -14.08 4.39 6.79
C LYS A 39 -12.66 4.98 6.77
N MET A 40 -12.10 5.20 5.58
CA MET A 40 -10.77 5.78 5.40
C MET A 40 -10.65 7.19 5.99
N LEU A 41 -11.71 8.00 5.93
CA LEU A 41 -11.70 9.36 6.48
C LEU A 41 -11.63 9.38 8.02
N VAL A 42 -12.18 8.36 8.68
CA VAL A 42 -12.19 8.27 10.16
C VAL A 42 -10.97 7.53 10.70
N CYS A 43 -10.45 6.55 9.95
CA CYS A 43 -9.30 5.77 10.36
C CYS A 43 -7.98 6.54 10.33
N ARG A 44 -7.01 6.08 11.12
CA ARG A 44 -5.67 6.67 11.23
C ARG A 44 -4.58 5.64 10.98
N GLY A 45 -3.38 6.14 10.69
CA GLY A 45 -2.17 5.34 10.51
C GLY A 45 -2.20 4.41 9.31
N ASP A 46 -1.57 3.25 9.46
CA ASP A 46 -1.35 2.30 8.36
C ASP A 46 -2.67 1.83 7.75
N PHE A 47 -3.70 1.64 8.58
CA PHE A 47 -5.02 1.21 8.12
C PHE A 47 -5.65 2.22 7.15
N LYS A 48 -5.40 3.53 7.32
CA LYS A 48 -5.84 4.56 6.38
C LYS A 48 -5.17 4.40 5.01
N VAL A 49 -3.87 4.12 4.99
CA VAL A 49 -3.09 3.90 3.76
C VAL A 49 -3.53 2.61 3.06
N ARG A 50 -3.83 1.55 3.81
CA ARG A 50 -4.37 0.31 3.26
C ARG A 50 -5.71 0.51 2.57
N LEU A 51 -6.64 1.21 3.24
CA LEU A 51 -7.93 1.55 2.65
C LEU A 51 -7.79 2.42 1.40
N PHE A 52 -6.77 3.28 1.35
CA PHE A 52 -6.48 4.07 0.16
C PHE A 52 -6.07 3.22 -1.04
N PHE A 53 -5.19 2.23 -0.86
CA PHE A 53 -4.84 1.28 -1.92
C PHE A 53 -6.06 0.48 -2.38
N VAL A 54 -6.89 0.02 -1.44
CA VAL A 54 -8.16 -0.65 -1.75
C VAL A 54 -9.06 0.26 -2.60
N LEU A 55 -9.21 1.52 -2.20
CA LEU A 55 -10.05 2.50 -2.86
C LEU A 55 -9.58 2.81 -4.28
N ILE A 56 -8.28 3.08 -4.49
CA ILE A 56 -7.74 3.34 -5.82
C ILE A 56 -7.94 2.13 -6.73
N GLY A 57 -7.65 0.92 -6.24
CA GLY A 57 -7.92 -0.29 -7.02
C GLY A 57 -9.40 -0.40 -7.40
N ALA A 58 -10.31 -0.22 -6.44
CA ALA A 58 -11.75 -0.28 -6.72
C ALA A 58 -12.20 0.75 -7.78
N VAL A 59 -11.68 1.98 -7.74
CA VAL A 59 -11.99 3.02 -8.74
C VAL A 59 -11.43 2.65 -10.11
N LEU A 60 -10.17 2.19 -10.19
CA LEU A 60 -9.54 1.78 -11.45
C LEU A 60 -10.25 0.58 -12.09
N SER A 61 -10.61 -0.42 -11.28
CA SER A 61 -11.38 -1.57 -11.74
C SER A 61 -12.76 -1.16 -12.25
N LEU A 62 -13.49 -0.31 -11.51
CA LEU A 62 -14.80 0.16 -11.97
C LEU A 62 -14.67 0.93 -13.30
N HIS A 63 -13.67 1.80 -13.40
CA HIS A 63 -13.40 2.59 -14.59
C HIS A 63 -13.10 1.70 -15.81
N SER A 64 -12.17 0.75 -15.69
CA SER A 64 -11.84 -0.14 -16.81
C SER A 64 -13.02 -1.01 -17.22
N THR A 65 -13.74 -1.58 -16.24
CA THR A 65 -14.91 -2.41 -16.53
C THR A 65 -15.97 -1.61 -17.27
N VAL A 66 -16.37 -0.44 -16.77
CA VAL A 66 -17.41 0.38 -17.41
C VAL A 66 -17.00 0.84 -18.82
N ILE A 67 -15.73 1.15 -19.07
CA ILE A 67 -15.26 1.49 -20.42
C ILE A 67 -15.44 0.30 -21.38
N PHE A 68 -14.86 -0.85 -21.05
CA PHE A 68 -14.78 -1.99 -21.97
C PHE A 68 -16.06 -2.81 -22.06
N THR A 69 -16.87 -2.82 -21.00
CA THR A 69 -18.09 -3.63 -20.95
C THR A 69 -19.37 -2.83 -21.13
N TYR A 70 -19.33 -1.49 -21.22
CA TYR A 70 -20.51 -0.66 -21.42
C TYR A 70 -20.32 0.42 -22.49
N PHE A 71 -19.39 1.36 -22.29
CA PHE A 71 -19.23 2.47 -23.24
C PHE A 71 -18.77 2.03 -24.63
N LEU A 72 -17.74 1.18 -24.71
CA LEU A 72 -17.23 0.68 -26.00
C LEU A 72 -18.27 -0.15 -26.78
N PRO A 73 -18.99 -1.09 -26.14
CA PRO A 73 -20.09 -1.82 -26.79
C PRO A 73 -21.16 -0.89 -27.37
N LEU A 74 -21.51 0.21 -26.70
CA LEU A 74 -22.47 1.20 -27.22
C LEU A 74 -21.98 1.90 -28.49
N LEU A 75 -20.66 1.95 -28.72
CA LEU A 75 -20.04 2.45 -29.94
C LEU A 75 -19.81 1.35 -30.98
N GLY A 76 -20.28 0.12 -30.73
CA GLY A 76 -20.09 -1.04 -31.61
C GLY A 76 -18.73 -1.72 -31.47
N ILE A 77 -17.90 -1.34 -30.49
CA ILE A 77 -16.58 -1.92 -30.25
C ILE A 77 -16.67 -2.95 -29.12
N PHE A 78 -16.62 -4.23 -29.45
CA PHE A 78 -16.74 -5.32 -28.47
C PHE A 78 -15.37 -5.89 -28.11
N LYS A 79 -14.81 -5.43 -26.98
CA LYS A 79 -13.56 -5.97 -26.41
C LYS A 79 -13.64 -6.15 -24.88
N PRO A 80 -14.59 -6.96 -24.38
CA PRO A 80 -14.82 -7.11 -22.94
C PRO A 80 -13.62 -7.73 -22.20
N SER A 81 -12.79 -8.55 -22.86
CA SER A 81 -11.59 -9.16 -22.26
C SER A 81 -10.59 -8.12 -21.72
N LEU A 82 -10.51 -6.95 -22.33
CA LEU A 82 -9.62 -5.85 -21.91
C LEU A 82 -10.07 -5.20 -20.58
N SER A 83 -11.29 -5.44 -20.12
CA SER A 83 -11.76 -4.98 -18.80
C SER A 83 -10.90 -5.53 -17.66
N SER A 84 -10.30 -6.71 -17.85
CA SER A 84 -9.42 -7.38 -16.88
C SER A 84 -8.16 -6.59 -16.53
N ILE A 85 -7.72 -5.66 -17.39
CA ILE A 85 -6.52 -4.84 -17.16
C ILE A 85 -6.64 -4.02 -15.89
N GLY A 86 -7.78 -3.35 -15.65
CA GLY A 86 -7.94 -2.57 -14.42
C GLY A 86 -8.06 -3.47 -13.18
N LEU A 87 -8.59 -4.67 -13.34
CA LEU A 87 -8.63 -5.69 -12.28
C LEU A 87 -7.21 -6.17 -11.91
N LEU A 88 -6.36 -6.44 -12.90
CA LEU A 88 -4.95 -6.81 -12.68
C LEU A 88 -4.19 -5.72 -11.92
N VAL A 89 -4.33 -4.46 -12.33
CA VAL A 89 -3.72 -3.32 -11.62
C VAL A 89 -4.25 -3.22 -10.19
N SER A 90 -5.55 -3.44 -10.00
CA SER A 90 -6.19 -3.43 -8.68
C SER A 90 -5.65 -4.52 -7.77
N CYS A 91 -5.47 -5.75 -8.28
CA CYS A 91 -4.88 -6.86 -7.53
C CYS A 91 -3.48 -6.53 -7.02
N ILE A 92 -2.65 -5.87 -7.83
CA ILE A 92 -1.30 -5.43 -7.42
C ILE A 92 -1.41 -4.41 -6.27
N LEU A 93 -2.27 -3.40 -6.41
CA LEU A 93 -2.47 -2.39 -5.37
C LEU A 93 -3.01 -2.99 -4.07
N TRP A 94 -3.97 -3.91 -4.16
CA TRP A 94 -4.54 -4.60 -3.01
C TRP A 94 -3.51 -5.51 -2.36
N GLY A 95 -2.69 -6.21 -3.14
CA GLY A 95 -1.56 -7.00 -2.64
C GLY A 95 -0.60 -6.15 -1.82
N ILE A 96 -0.22 -4.97 -2.33
CA ILE A 96 0.62 -4.00 -1.58
C ILE A 96 -0.09 -3.55 -0.29
N GLY A 97 -1.38 -3.24 -0.37
CA GLY A 97 -2.17 -2.84 0.80
C GLY A 97 -2.27 -3.92 1.88
N ILE A 98 -2.31 -5.20 1.51
CA ILE A 98 -2.41 -6.33 2.44
C ILE A 98 -1.05 -6.69 3.03
N LEU A 99 0.00 -6.77 2.19
CA LEU A 99 1.32 -7.28 2.58
C LEU A 99 2.14 -6.31 3.44
N HIS A 100 1.96 -4.99 3.27
CA HIS A 100 2.79 -3.99 3.96
C HIS A 100 2.24 -3.61 5.35
N PHE A 101 2.08 -4.61 6.23
CA PHE A 101 1.58 -4.38 7.59
C PHE A 101 2.58 -3.61 8.47
N ASP A 102 3.90 -3.76 8.24
CA ASP A 102 4.92 -3.05 9.01
C ASP A 102 6.04 -2.45 8.15
N ALA A 103 5.68 -1.46 7.32
CA ALA A 103 6.65 -0.75 6.46
C ALA A 103 7.84 -0.13 7.24
N PHE A 104 7.67 0.17 8.53
CA PHE A 104 8.74 0.65 9.40
C PHE A 104 9.72 -0.45 9.81
N GLU A 105 9.23 -1.67 10.03
CA GLU A 105 10.07 -2.85 10.26
C GLU A 105 10.91 -3.16 9.01
N ILE A 106 10.28 -3.19 7.84
CA ILE A 106 10.98 -3.35 6.55
C ILE A 106 12.08 -2.29 6.37
N LYS A 107 11.79 -1.02 6.73
CA LYS A 107 12.80 0.06 6.69
C LYS A 107 13.95 -0.21 7.66
N SER A 108 13.66 -0.70 8.86
CA SER A 108 14.66 -1.06 9.86
C SER A 108 15.56 -2.20 9.35
N ASP A 109 14.98 -3.24 8.75
CA ASP A 109 15.72 -4.42 8.29
C ASP A 109 16.63 -4.10 7.10
N ILE A 110 16.18 -3.21 6.21
CA ILE A 110 17.02 -2.64 5.15
C ILE A 110 18.25 -1.92 5.75
N ILE A 111 18.06 -1.15 6.83
CA ILE A 111 19.16 -0.41 7.48
C ILE A 111 20.12 -1.34 8.22
N LYS A 112 19.60 -2.40 8.86
CA LYS A 112 20.41 -3.47 9.46
C LYS A 112 21.26 -4.18 8.40
N GLY A 113 20.80 -4.21 7.15
CA GLY A 113 21.41 -4.94 6.05
C GLY A 113 20.91 -6.37 5.95
N GLU A 114 19.72 -6.64 6.48
CA GLU A 114 19.03 -7.92 6.30
C GLU A 114 18.50 -8.03 4.86
N TYR A 115 18.33 -9.27 4.39
CA TYR A 115 17.80 -9.50 3.06
C TYR A 115 16.31 -9.16 3.02
N VAL A 116 15.97 -8.17 2.20
CA VAL A 116 14.58 -7.77 1.94
C VAL A 116 14.31 -7.90 0.43
N PRO A 117 13.30 -8.67 0.01
CA PRO A 117 12.91 -8.76 -1.39
C PRO A 117 12.70 -7.37 -2.01
N TRP A 118 13.16 -7.18 -3.25
CA TRP A 118 13.13 -5.87 -3.92
C TRP A 118 11.72 -5.28 -4.00
N ILE A 119 10.70 -6.12 -4.21
CA ILE A 119 9.28 -5.72 -4.24
C ILE A 119 8.88 -5.09 -2.90
N ASN A 120 9.22 -5.74 -1.79
CA ASN A 120 8.90 -5.27 -0.45
C ASN A 120 9.59 -3.94 -0.14
N ARG A 121 10.82 -3.76 -0.62
CA ARG A 121 11.59 -2.52 -0.49
C ARG A 121 10.91 -1.36 -1.22
N VAL A 122 10.55 -1.54 -2.49
CA VAL A 122 9.88 -0.49 -3.29
C VAL A 122 8.50 -0.16 -2.72
N ALA A 123 7.71 -1.19 -2.41
CA ALA A 123 6.38 -0.99 -1.85
C ALA A 123 6.41 -0.35 -0.45
N SER A 124 7.41 -0.65 0.39
CA SER A 124 7.58 0.01 1.69
C SER A 124 7.87 1.51 1.54
N ILE A 125 8.71 1.90 0.58
CA ILE A 125 8.97 3.32 0.28
C ILE A 125 7.68 4.03 -0.14
N GLY A 126 6.91 3.42 -1.05
CA GLY A 126 5.61 3.96 -1.48
C GLY A 126 4.63 4.09 -0.32
N PHE A 127 4.52 3.05 0.52
CA PHE A 127 3.66 3.04 1.69
C PHE A 127 4.02 4.13 2.70
N LEU A 128 5.30 4.29 3.03
CA LEU A 128 5.76 5.32 3.98
C LEU A 128 5.53 6.73 3.45
N ARG A 129 5.72 6.96 2.15
CA ARG A 129 5.39 8.25 1.52
C ARG A 129 3.90 8.57 1.60
N LEU A 130 3.06 7.58 1.34
CA LEU A 130 1.60 7.73 1.47
C LEU A 130 1.21 7.96 2.92
N LEU A 131 1.79 7.23 3.88
CA LEU A 131 1.54 7.43 5.29
C LEU A 131 1.91 8.85 5.74
N ALA A 132 3.08 9.34 5.34
CA ALA A 132 3.52 10.70 5.64
C ALA A 132 2.55 11.76 5.08
N LYS A 133 1.95 11.52 3.90
CA LYS A 133 0.96 12.41 3.29
C LYS A 133 -0.42 12.31 3.92
N MET A 134 -0.89 11.10 4.21
CA MET A 134 -2.26 10.83 4.64
C MET A 134 -2.48 10.97 6.16
N ASP A 135 -1.45 10.70 6.96
CA ASP A 135 -1.44 10.83 8.41
C ASP A 135 -0.04 11.23 8.91
N PRO A 136 0.35 12.51 8.72
CA PRO A 136 1.68 13.00 9.05
C PRO A 136 1.99 12.84 10.54
N MET A 137 0.99 13.02 11.41
CA MET A 137 1.15 12.88 12.86
C MET A 137 1.54 11.44 13.22
N ARG A 138 0.82 10.44 12.69
CA ARG A 138 1.14 9.04 12.95
C ARG A 138 2.50 8.65 12.36
N PHE A 139 2.84 9.18 11.19
CA PHE A 139 4.15 8.99 10.60
C PHE A 139 5.26 9.51 11.53
N ILE A 140 5.14 10.74 12.04
CA ILE A 140 6.10 11.33 12.98
C ILE A 140 6.20 10.48 14.25
N GLN A 141 5.08 10.07 14.84
CA GLN A 141 5.06 9.23 16.04
C GLN A 141 5.80 7.90 15.84
N LYS A 142 5.54 7.20 14.74
CA LYS A 142 6.22 5.93 14.44
C LYS A 142 7.70 6.13 14.13
N ASN A 143 8.04 7.18 13.39
CA ASN A 143 9.42 7.50 13.07
C ASN A 143 10.21 7.86 14.35
N LEU A 144 9.61 8.65 15.24
CA LEU A 144 10.20 9.00 16.53
C LEU A 144 10.37 7.74 17.38
N LYS A 145 9.35 6.88 17.49
CA LYS A 145 9.46 5.60 18.22
C LYS A 145 10.60 4.72 17.69
N ALA A 146 10.75 4.62 16.37
CA ALA A 146 11.85 3.88 15.75
C ALA A 146 13.22 4.48 16.10
N LYS A 147 13.35 5.81 16.01
CA LYS A 147 14.58 6.52 16.40
C LYS A 147 14.89 6.35 17.89
N THR A 148 13.90 6.53 18.77
CA THR A 148 14.04 6.35 20.22
C THR A 148 14.47 4.92 20.57
N ALA A 149 13.96 3.90 19.88
CA ALA A 149 14.38 2.52 20.09
C ALA A 149 15.88 2.33 19.77
N ILE A 150 16.35 2.91 18.65
CA ILE A 150 17.77 2.88 18.27
C ILE A 150 18.61 3.67 19.28
N THR A 151 18.19 4.88 19.65
CA THR A 151 18.89 5.70 20.66
C THR A 151 18.99 4.98 22.00
N LYS A 152 17.93 4.30 22.43
CA LYS A 152 17.95 3.48 23.66
C LYS A 152 19.01 2.38 23.58
N GLN A 153 19.13 1.69 22.43
CA GLN A 153 20.17 0.67 22.23
C GLN A 153 21.58 1.28 22.27
N ILE A 154 21.77 2.46 21.68
CA ILE A 154 23.05 3.18 21.73
C ILE A 154 23.42 3.52 23.17
N LEU A 155 22.48 4.07 23.96
CA LEU A 155 22.72 4.44 25.36
C LEU A 155 23.04 3.24 26.25
N ILE A 156 22.31 2.13 26.09
CA ILE A 156 22.60 0.88 26.82
C ILE A 156 23.99 0.35 26.46
N GLN A 157 24.35 0.40 25.17
CA GLN A 157 25.66 -0.06 24.71
C GLN A 157 26.79 0.84 25.25
N ASP A 158 26.61 2.17 25.27
CA ASP A 158 27.59 3.10 25.85
C ASP A 158 27.75 2.87 27.36
N TYR A 159 26.65 2.72 28.08
CA TYR A 159 26.66 2.39 29.52
C TYR A 159 27.45 1.12 29.79
N ASN A 160 27.18 0.04 29.06
CA ASN A 160 27.89 -1.23 29.20
C ASN A 160 29.39 -1.12 28.89
N LEU A 161 29.77 -0.30 27.90
CA LEU A 161 31.17 -0.04 27.57
C LEU A 161 31.87 0.81 28.64
N ALA A 162 31.15 1.73 29.28
CA ALA A 162 31.66 2.56 30.37
C ALA A 162 31.79 1.79 31.69
N SER A 163 30.87 0.86 31.98
CA SER A 163 30.84 0.13 33.26
C SER A 163 31.70 -1.13 33.28
N ASN A 164 31.80 -1.87 32.17
CA ASN A 164 32.31 -3.25 32.18
C ASN A 164 33.65 -3.44 31.45
N ALA A 165 34.13 -2.47 30.66
CA ALA A 165 35.25 -2.67 29.74
C ALA A 165 36.54 -1.90 30.12
N GLY A 166 36.67 -1.47 31.39
CA GLY A 166 37.78 -0.63 31.88
C GLY A 166 37.64 0.83 31.44
N GLU A 167 38.61 1.70 31.78
CA GLU A 167 38.66 3.11 31.35
C GLU A 167 38.87 3.24 29.83
N LEU A 168 37.89 2.84 29.03
CA LEU A 168 37.83 3.18 27.62
C LEU A 168 37.57 4.68 27.51
N SER A 169 38.51 5.38 26.87
CA SER A 169 38.33 6.78 26.51
C SER A 169 37.04 6.98 25.73
N LEU A 170 36.41 8.14 25.92
CA LEU A 170 35.16 8.51 25.25
C LEU A 170 35.27 8.38 23.72
N GLU A 171 36.43 8.69 23.17
CA GLU A 171 36.72 8.58 21.74
C GLU A 171 36.71 7.13 21.24
N LYS A 172 37.29 6.19 22.00
CA LYS A 172 37.23 4.76 21.66
C LYS A 172 35.80 4.23 21.71
N ARG A 173 35.01 4.62 22.73
CA ARG A 173 33.59 4.23 22.83
C ARG A 173 32.77 4.78 21.67
N ALA A 174 32.94 6.07 21.35
CA ALA A 174 32.29 6.71 20.21
C ALA A 174 32.63 6.02 18.87
N ARG A 175 33.88 5.60 18.67
CA ARG A 175 34.29 4.85 17.48
C ARG A 175 33.61 3.48 17.38
N ILE A 176 33.48 2.75 18.49
CA ILE A 176 32.77 1.46 18.53
C ILE A 176 31.28 1.66 18.20
N LEU A 177 30.63 2.64 18.83
CA LEU A 177 29.22 2.96 18.58
C LEU A 177 28.98 3.41 17.14
N SER A 178 29.85 4.27 16.60
CA SER A 178 29.80 4.71 15.20
C SER A 178 29.96 3.54 14.22
N LYS A 179 30.87 2.60 14.49
CA LYS A 179 31.02 1.41 13.65
C LYS A 179 29.79 0.50 13.67
N LYS A 180 29.15 0.34 14.84
CA LYS A 180 27.98 -0.54 15.03
C LYS A 180 26.67 0.08 14.53
N PHE A 181 26.43 1.35 14.86
CA PHE A 181 25.17 2.04 14.59
C PHE A 181 25.25 3.06 13.43
N GLY A 182 26.42 3.20 12.81
CA GLY A 182 26.69 4.12 11.69
C GLY A 182 25.64 4.12 10.59
N ARG A 183 25.06 2.94 10.30
CA ARG A 183 24.04 2.74 9.26
C ARG A 183 22.72 3.44 9.57
N TYR A 184 22.38 3.67 10.84
CA TYR A 184 21.13 4.32 11.26
C TYR A 184 21.19 5.85 11.26
N PHE A 185 22.38 6.44 11.10
CA PHE A 185 22.58 7.89 11.00
C PHE A 185 22.48 8.42 9.57
N LYS A 186 22.30 7.54 8.57
CA LYS A 186 22.04 7.88 7.17
C LYS A 186 20.54 7.90 6.89
#